data_AF-A0A357A0F8-F1
#
_entry.id   AF-A0A357A0F8-F1
#
_cell.length_a   1.000
_cell.length_b   1.000
_cell.length_c   1.000
_cell.angle_alpha   90.00
_cell.angle_beta   90.00
_cell.angle_gamma   90.00
#
_symmetry.space_group_name_H-M   'P 1'
#
loop_
_entity.id
_entity.type
_entity.pdbx_description
1 polymer ?
#
loop_
_entity_poly.entity_id
_entity_poly.type
_entity_poly.pdbx_seq_one_letter_code
_entity_poly.pdbx_strand_id
1 'polypeptide(L)'
;MEVTLSQLIESAPELAVVLRSDIRKGRLPAKRQEGVAGRPYVVDMQDLLESDREAFRLLAQDFEAGREVVRPRRSPSSRLPSSSSGPNDTNWQPFMKIMESQQAMMKQLLEVLTDEMRHRQERVDRQAREMQELSYKLGQSHQQIERLERLLKDRSNNHLEQA
;
A
#
# COMPACT_ATOMS: atom_id res chain seq x y z
N MET A 1 -19.55 1.28 25.79
CA MET A 1 -18.23 1.76 26.25
C MET A 1 -17.61 2.54 25.09
N GLU A 2 -17.07 3.72 25.35
CA GLU A 2 -16.42 4.55 24.34
C GLU A 2 -14.91 4.34 24.39
N VAL A 3 -14.29 4.08 23.24
CA VAL A 3 -12.84 3.85 23.13
C VAL A 3 -12.25 4.86 22.15
N THR A 4 -11.12 5.47 22.52
CA THR A 4 -10.45 6.41 21.62
C THR A 4 -9.72 5.66 20.51
N LEU A 5 -9.66 6.25 19.31
CA LEU A 5 -8.90 5.71 18.19
C LEU A 5 -7.42 5.51 18.55
N SER A 6 -6.86 6.38 19.39
CA SER A 6 -5.48 6.22 19.87
C SER A 6 -5.31 4.94 20.68
N GLN A 7 -6.25 4.63 21.58
CA GLN A 7 -6.22 3.39 22.35
C GLN A 7 -6.35 2.15 21.45
N LEU A 8 -7.25 2.18 20.46
CA LEU A 8 -7.41 1.09 19.49
C LEU A 8 -6.13 0.83 18.67
N ILE A 9 -5.43 1.91 18.30
CA ILE A 9 -4.15 1.84 17.57
C ILE A 9 -3.04 1.30 18.48
N GLU A 10 -2.99 1.70 19.74
CA GLU A 10 -1.98 1.24 20.70
C GLU A 10 -2.12 -0.27 20.99
N SER A 11 -3.35 -0.78 21.09
CA SER A 11 -3.61 -2.20 21.29
C SER A 11 -3.33 -3.05 20.05
N ALA A 12 -3.57 -2.50 18.85
CA ALA A 12 -3.42 -3.21 17.59
C ALA A 12 -2.82 -2.28 16.51
N PRO A 13 -1.49 -2.08 16.51
CA PRO A 13 -0.82 -1.15 15.59
C PRO A 13 -0.98 -1.58 14.13
N GLU A 14 -1.08 -2.88 13.85
CA GLU A 14 -1.31 -3.44 12.52
C GLU A 14 -2.64 -2.97 11.90
N LEU A 15 -3.65 -2.69 12.73
CA LEU A 15 -4.97 -2.23 12.28
C LEU A 15 -5.06 -0.71 12.16
N ALA A 16 -4.00 0.03 12.50
CA ALA A 16 -4.05 1.48 12.63
C ALA A 16 -4.37 2.22 11.32
N VAL A 17 -3.77 1.77 10.21
CA VAL A 17 -4.03 2.34 8.88
C VAL A 17 -5.46 2.08 8.47
N VAL A 18 -5.94 0.87 8.74
CA VAL A 18 -7.29 0.42 8.38
C VAL A 18 -8.35 1.18 9.18
N LEU A 19 -8.19 1.26 10.51
CA LEU A 19 -9.08 2.01 11.41
C LEU A 19 -9.20 3.48 11.00
N ARG A 20 -8.06 4.14 10.72
CA ARG A 20 -8.06 5.54 10.22
C ARG A 20 -8.78 5.66 8.88
N SER A 21 -8.60 4.69 7.98
CA SER A 21 -9.21 4.71 6.66
C SER A 21 -10.73 4.49 6.71
N ASP A 22 -11.20 3.59 7.59
CA ASP A 22 -12.62 3.24 7.70
C ASP A 22 -13.40 4.34 8.43
N ILE A 23 -12.79 5.02 9.42
CA ILE A 23 -13.34 6.23 10.02
C ILE A 23 -13.46 7.36 8.99
N ARG A 24 -12.41 7.59 8.18
CA ARG A 24 -12.43 8.65 7.15
C ARG A 24 -13.45 8.39 6.05
N LYS A 25 -13.70 7.11 5.72
CA LYS A 25 -14.69 6.67 4.74
C LYS A 25 -16.11 6.58 5.32
N GLY A 26 -16.29 6.84 6.61
CA GLY A 26 -17.59 6.76 7.29
C GLY A 26 -18.12 5.33 7.46
N ARG A 27 -17.27 4.31 7.32
CA ARG A 27 -17.64 2.90 7.52
C ARG A 27 -17.65 2.51 8.99
N LEU A 28 -16.92 3.24 9.81
CA LEU A 28 -16.93 3.11 11.26
C LEU A 28 -17.41 4.45 11.84
N PRO A 29 -18.56 4.47 12.55
CA PRO A 29 -19.08 5.68 13.16
C PRO A 29 -18.15 6.13 14.28
N ALA A 30 -17.45 7.25 14.07
CA ALA A 30 -16.57 7.83 15.07
C ALA A 30 -16.93 9.29 15.32
N LYS A 31 -17.05 9.66 16.59
CA LYS A 31 -17.32 11.03 17.02
C LYS A 31 -16.00 11.70 17.39
N ARG A 32 -15.80 12.97 17.02
CA ARG A 32 -14.64 13.72 17.50
C ARG A 32 -14.95 14.26 18.90
N GLN A 33 -14.08 13.96 19.86
CA GLN A 33 -14.23 14.51 21.20
C GLN A 33 -13.82 15.98 21.20
N GLU A 34 -14.77 16.86 21.50
CA GLU A 34 -14.53 18.30 21.64
C GLU A 34 -14.08 18.63 23.07
N GLY A 35 -13.20 19.62 23.23
CA GLY A 35 -12.68 20.04 24.53
C GLY A 35 -11.37 19.37 24.99
N VAL A 36 -10.83 18.42 24.23
CA VAL A 36 -9.53 17.78 24.50
C VAL A 36 -8.50 18.17 23.44
N ALA A 37 -7.26 18.45 23.87
CA ALA A 37 -6.15 18.78 22.95
C ALA A 37 -5.97 17.66 21.91
N GLY A 38 -5.93 18.04 20.63
CA GLY A 38 -5.79 17.10 19.52
C GLY A 38 -7.10 16.48 19.00
N ARG A 39 -8.25 16.74 19.63
CA ARG A 39 -9.60 16.32 19.17
C ARG A 39 -9.64 14.86 18.68
N PRO A 40 -9.36 13.89 19.57
CA PRO A 40 -9.29 12.49 19.19
C PRO A 40 -10.65 11.97 18.69
N TYR A 41 -10.61 11.01 17.77
CA TYR A 41 -11.80 10.25 17.39
C TYR A 41 -12.10 9.23 18.48
N VAL A 42 -13.38 9.12 18.82
CA VAL A 42 -13.94 8.16 19.77
C VAL A 42 -14.90 7.28 18.99
N VAL A 43 -14.80 5.98 19.20
CA VAL A 43 -15.66 4.99 18.58
C VAL A 43 -16.42 4.27 19.68
N ASP A 44 -17.71 4.07 19.46
CA ASP A 44 -18.53 3.24 20.33
C ASP A 44 -18.15 1.77 20.13
N MET A 45 -17.95 1.05 21.22
CA MET A 45 -17.46 -0.34 21.19
C MET A 45 -18.48 -1.31 20.57
N GLN A 46 -19.77 -1.00 20.69
CA GLN A 46 -20.85 -1.74 20.00
C GLN A 46 -20.70 -1.62 18.48
N ASP A 47 -20.33 -0.44 17.97
CA ASP A 47 -20.14 -0.22 16.54
C ASP A 47 -18.89 -0.94 15.99
N LEU A 48 -17.86 -1.18 16.83
CA LEU A 48 -16.74 -2.06 16.47
C LEU A 48 -17.16 -3.54 16.38
N LEU A 49 -18.00 -4.00 17.30
CA LEU A 49 -18.51 -5.37 17.33
C LEU A 49 -19.47 -5.64 16.16
N GLU A 50 -20.27 -4.65 15.78
CA GLU A 50 -21.21 -4.76 14.66
C GLU A 50 -20.52 -4.63 13.29
N SER A 51 -19.27 -4.16 13.25
CA SER A 51 -18.53 -3.99 12.01
C SER A 51 -18.35 -5.29 11.22
N ASP A 52 -18.37 -5.17 9.89
CA ASP A 52 -18.19 -6.28 8.94
C ASP A 52 -16.80 -6.95 9.02
N ARG A 53 -15.83 -6.34 9.73
CA ARG A 53 -14.47 -6.86 9.84
C ARG A 53 -14.27 -7.64 11.13
N GLU A 54 -13.95 -8.93 10.99
CA GLU A 54 -13.60 -9.82 12.10
C GLU A 54 -12.46 -9.26 12.97
N ALA A 55 -11.48 -8.60 12.37
CA ALA A 55 -10.38 -7.98 13.09
C ALA A 55 -10.81 -6.88 14.08
N PHE A 56 -11.90 -6.15 13.80
CA PHE A 56 -12.44 -5.13 14.70
C PHE A 56 -13.28 -5.75 15.81
N ARG A 57 -13.97 -6.86 15.52
CA ARG A 57 -14.70 -7.65 16.51
C ARG A 57 -13.77 -8.26 17.56
N LEU A 58 -12.68 -8.89 17.10
CA LEU A 58 -11.66 -9.44 17.98
C LEU A 58 -11.02 -8.35 18.85
N LEU A 59 -10.73 -7.19 18.27
CA LEU A 59 -10.20 -6.05 19.01
C LEU A 59 -11.17 -5.58 20.11
N ALA A 60 -12.45 -5.43 19.80
CA ALA A 60 -13.45 -5.05 20.78
C ALA A 60 -13.60 -6.12 21.89
N GLN A 61 -13.58 -7.40 21.52
CA GLN A 61 -13.62 -8.50 22.49
C GLN A 61 -12.42 -8.49 23.44
N ASP A 62 -11.21 -8.17 22.94
CA ASP A 62 -9.99 -8.04 23.76
C ASP A 62 -10.08 -6.89 24.76
N PHE A 63 -10.73 -5.78 24.40
CA PHE A 63 -10.99 -4.67 25.32
C PHE A 63 -12.11 -4.98 26.32
N GLU A 64 -13.18 -5.70 25.93
CA GLU A 64 -14.24 -6.13 26.84
C GLU A 64 -13.73 -7.15 27.86
N ALA A 65 -12.79 -8.01 27.46
CA ALA A 65 -12.13 -9.00 28.32
C ALA A 65 -11.21 -8.37 29.37
N GLY A 66 -11.13 -7.03 29.46
CA GLY A 66 -10.43 -6.35 30.53
C GLY A 66 -8.90 -6.46 30.44
N ARG A 67 -8.33 -6.71 29.26
CA ARG A 67 -6.91 -6.40 28.99
C ARG A 67 -6.75 -4.89 28.87
N GLU A 68 -6.99 -4.22 29.99
CA GLU A 68 -6.79 -2.79 30.16
C GLU A 68 -5.29 -2.54 29.93
N VAL A 69 -4.95 -2.05 28.73
CA VAL A 69 -3.60 -1.62 28.41
C VAL A 69 -3.22 -0.57 29.44
N VAL A 70 -2.30 -0.95 30.32
CA VAL A 70 -1.72 -0.13 31.37
C VAL A 70 -1.39 1.23 30.77
N ARG A 71 -2.20 2.22 31.13
CA ARG A 71 -1.97 3.63 30.83
C ARG A 71 -0.60 3.97 31.44
N PRO A 72 0.48 4.25 30.67
CA PRO A 72 1.63 4.88 31.29
C PRO A 72 1.15 6.27 31.69
N ARG A 73 0.88 6.42 32.99
CA ARG A 73 0.49 7.67 33.62
C ARG A 73 1.63 8.67 33.37
N ARG A 74 1.57 9.44 32.28
CA ARG A 74 2.40 10.64 32.13
C ARG A 74 1.81 11.68 33.09
N SER A 75 2.25 11.61 34.34
CA SER A 75 1.98 12.63 35.34
C SER A 75 2.53 13.97 34.83
N PRO A 76 1.72 15.05 34.81
CA PRO A 76 2.23 16.36 34.47
C PRO A 76 2.98 16.94 35.67
N SER A 77 4.23 17.32 35.43
CA SER A 77 5.06 18.24 36.22
C SER A 77 5.13 18.05 37.74
N SER A 78 6.32 17.66 38.22
CA SER A 78 6.84 18.27 39.45
C SER A 78 8.33 18.59 39.25
N ARG A 79 8.65 19.81 39.65
CA ARG A 79 9.88 20.57 39.44
C ARG A 79 11.15 19.77 39.81
N LEU A 80 12.22 20.09 39.09
CA LEU A 80 13.61 19.69 39.33
C LEU A 80 13.99 19.74 40.83
N PRO A 81 14.91 18.86 41.25
CA PRO A 81 16.22 19.42 41.56
C PRO A 81 17.35 18.72 40.80
N SER A 82 18.32 19.54 40.44
CA SER A 82 19.63 19.17 39.93
C SER A 82 20.42 18.31 40.92
N SER A 83 20.84 17.13 40.48
CA SER A 83 22.09 16.52 40.93
C SER A 83 22.66 15.62 39.83
N SER A 84 23.93 15.86 39.56
CA SER A 84 24.83 15.12 38.69
C SER A 84 24.89 13.62 39.01
N SER A 85 24.88 12.76 38.00
CA SER A 85 25.88 11.67 37.74
C SER A 85 25.27 10.55 36.89
N GLY A 86 25.94 10.19 35.78
CA GLY A 86 25.77 8.91 35.08
C GLY A 86 25.08 8.96 33.70
N PRO A 87 25.68 8.37 32.64
CA PRO A 87 25.22 8.53 31.26
C PRO A 87 23.98 7.67 31.01
N ASN A 88 22.83 8.31 30.86
CA ASN A 88 21.59 7.64 30.46
C ASN A 88 21.44 7.53 28.92
N ASP A 89 22.56 7.60 28.19
CA ASP A 89 22.61 7.43 26.73
C ASP A 89 22.40 5.96 26.28
N THR A 90 22.38 5.02 27.23
CA THR A 90 22.31 3.58 26.92
C THR A 90 20.89 3.08 26.64
N ASN A 91 19.85 3.82 27.03
CA ASN A 91 18.47 3.34 26.88
C ASN A 91 17.88 3.55 25.46
N TRP A 92 18.45 4.46 24.66
CA TRP A 92 17.99 4.74 23.29
C TRP A 92 18.74 3.96 22.22
N GLN A 93 19.88 3.33 22.55
CA GLN A 93 20.67 2.58 21.57
C GLN A 93 19.89 1.43 20.90
N PRO A 94 19.06 0.63 21.60
CA PRO A 94 18.29 -0.43 20.95
C PRO A 94 17.28 0.15 19.95
N PHE A 95 16.63 1.25 20.31
CA PHE A 95 15.68 1.94 19.44
C PHE A 95 16.36 2.54 18.20
N MET A 96 17.52 3.18 18.35
CA MET A 96 18.28 3.75 17.23
C MET A 96 18.76 2.65 16.27
N LYS A 97 19.23 1.51 16.79
CA LYS A 97 19.58 0.35 15.96
C LYS A 97 18.39 -0.21 15.18
N ILE A 98 17.22 -0.27 15.81
CA ILE A 98 15.99 -0.71 15.12
C ILE A 98 15.63 0.28 14.01
N MET A 99 15.65 1.58 14.28
CA MET A 99 15.41 2.63 13.28
C MET A 99 16.40 2.58 12.11
N GLU A 100 17.69 2.42 12.40
CA GLU A 100 18.74 2.27 11.38
C GLU A 100 18.50 1.00 10.53
N SER A 101 18.13 -0.11 11.17
CA SER A 101 17.81 -1.35 10.47
C SER A 101 16.56 -1.22 9.59
N GLN A 102 15.51 -0.54 10.06
CA GLN A 102 14.31 -0.26 9.29
C GLN A 102 14.62 0.66 8.11
N GLN A 103 15.45 1.68 8.32
CA GLN A 103 15.89 2.58 7.25
C GLN A 103 16.73 1.85 6.20
N ALA A 104 17.62 0.94 6.61
CA ALA A 104 18.41 0.12 5.70
C ALA A 104 17.53 -0.83 4.88
N MET A 105 16.57 -1.51 5.52
CA MET A 105 15.60 -2.37 4.85
C MET A 105 14.75 -1.58 3.85
N MET A 106 14.27 -0.39 4.22
CA MET A 106 13.52 0.47 3.30
C MET A 106 14.34 0.86 2.08
N LYS A 107 15.62 1.19 2.25
CA LYS A 107 16.51 1.51 1.12
C LYS A 107 16.68 0.31 0.18
N GLN A 108 16.88 -0.89 0.72
CA GLN A 108 16.97 -2.10 -0.07
C GLN A 108 15.67 -2.38 -0.84
N LEU A 109 14.51 -2.23 -0.20
CA LEU A 109 13.23 -2.39 -0.88
C LEU A 109 13.03 -1.39 -2.01
N LEU A 110 13.43 -0.12 -1.80
CA LEU A 110 13.38 0.89 -2.86
C LEU A 110 14.32 0.56 -4.01
N GLU A 111 15.52 0.08 -3.72
CA GLU A 111 16.49 -0.35 -4.75
C GLU A 111 15.94 -1.52 -5.57
N VAL A 112 15.43 -2.57 -4.92
CA VAL A 112 14.81 -3.72 -5.58
C VAL A 112 13.60 -3.32 -6.41
N LEU A 113 12.73 -2.44 -5.88
CA LEU A 113 11.58 -1.93 -6.64
C LEU A 113 12.02 -1.12 -7.87
N THR A 114 13.06 -0.30 -7.73
CA THR A 114 13.58 0.52 -8.83
C THR A 114 14.18 -0.38 -9.91
N ASP A 115 14.94 -1.39 -9.51
CA ASP A 115 15.49 -2.39 -10.42
C ASP A 115 14.37 -3.19 -11.09
N GLU A 116 13.36 -3.65 -10.35
CA GLU A 116 12.26 -4.42 -10.94
C GLU A 116 11.46 -3.58 -11.94
N MET A 117 11.23 -2.30 -11.64
CA MET A 117 10.60 -1.35 -12.56
C MET A 117 11.43 -1.16 -13.83
N ARG A 118 12.76 -1.04 -13.70
CA ARG A 118 13.66 -0.94 -14.84
C ARG A 118 13.62 -2.21 -15.71
N HIS A 119 13.67 -3.39 -15.09
CA HIS A 119 13.57 -4.67 -15.81
C HIS A 119 12.21 -4.85 -16.50
N ARG A 120 11.11 -4.38 -15.88
CA ARG A 120 9.79 -4.36 -16.51
C ARG A 120 9.78 -3.45 -17.72
N GLN A 121 10.35 -2.25 -17.62
CA GLN A 121 10.45 -1.32 -18.74
C GLN A 121 11.24 -1.92 -19.92
N GLU A 122 12.40 -2.52 -19.64
CA GLU A 122 13.21 -3.16 -20.68
C GLU A 122 12.51 -4.34 -21.38
N ARG A 123 11.61 -5.05 -20.67
CA ARG A 123 10.77 -6.09 -21.29
C ARG A 123 9.70 -5.49 -22.19
N VAL A 124 9.02 -4.44 -21.73
CA VAL A 124 8.01 -3.73 -22.53
C VAL A 124 8.64 -3.14 -23.79
N ASP A 125 9.82 -2.52 -23.68
CA ASP A 125 10.52 -1.95 -24.83
C ASP A 125 10.93 -3.02 -25.86
N ARG A 126 11.36 -4.21 -25.40
CA ARG A 126 11.64 -5.35 -26.28
C ARG A 126 10.38 -5.84 -26.99
N GLN A 127 9.30 -6.04 -26.26
CA GLN A 127 8.01 -6.44 -26.83
C GLN A 127 7.48 -5.41 -27.84
N ALA A 128 7.65 -4.12 -27.56
CA ALA A 128 7.25 -3.06 -28.49
C ALA A 128 8.04 -3.13 -29.81
N ARG A 129 9.35 -3.40 -29.76
CA ARG A 129 10.18 -3.59 -30.97
C ARG A 129 9.76 -4.83 -31.75
N GLU A 130 9.57 -5.97 -31.06
CA GLU A 130 9.10 -7.20 -31.70
C GLU A 130 7.74 -7.01 -32.38
N MET A 131 6.81 -6.32 -31.71
CA MET A 131 5.50 -6.00 -32.28
C MET A 131 5.61 -5.09 -33.51
N GLN A 132 6.51 -4.09 -33.49
CA GLN A 132 6.78 -3.25 -34.66
C GLN A 132 7.34 -4.05 -35.83
N GLU A 133 8.28 -4.97 -35.59
CA GLU A 133 8.83 -5.84 -36.62
C GLU A 133 7.78 -6.78 -37.22
N LEU A 134 6.92 -7.37 -36.37
CA LEU A 134 5.81 -8.22 -36.82
C LEU A 134 4.81 -7.43 -37.64
N SER A 135 4.46 -6.22 -37.21
CA SER A 135 3.58 -5.31 -37.96
C SER A 135 4.16 -4.96 -39.32
N TYR A 136 5.48 -4.72 -39.39
CA TYR A 136 6.16 -4.45 -40.65
C TYR A 136 6.12 -5.66 -41.59
N LYS A 137 6.45 -6.86 -41.09
CA LYS A 137 6.38 -8.11 -41.86
C LYS A 137 4.96 -8.41 -42.36
N LEU A 138 3.94 -8.16 -41.53
CA LEU A 138 2.54 -8.31 -41.91
C LEU A 138 2.14 -7.33 -43.02
N GLY A 139 2.62 -6.08 -42.96
CA GLY A 139 2.41 -5.10 -44.03
C GLY A 139 3.06 -5.54 -45.35
N GLN A 140 4.27 -6.08 -45.29
CA GLN A 140 4.94 -6.65 -46.47
C GLN A 140 4.19 -7.84 -47.05
N SER A 141 3.70 -8.75 -46.21
CA SER A 141 2.95 -9.93 -46.68
C SER A 141 1.65 -9.51 -47.38
N HIS A 142 0.94 -8.50 -46.86
CA HIS A 142 -0.25 -7.95 -47.53
C HIS A 142 0.08 -7.40 -48.92
N GLN A 143 1.16 -6.64 -49.06
CA GLN A 143 1.59 -6.15 -50.38
C GLN A 143 1.96 -7.29 -51.33
N GLN A 144 2.58 -8.36 -50.83
CA GLN A 144 2.90 -9.53 -51.64
C GLN A 144 1.64 -10.27 -52.10
N ILE A 145 0.67 -10.45 -51.21
CA ILE A 145 -0.64 -11.04 -51.54
C ILE A 145 -1.31 -10.21 -52.63
N GLU A 146 -1.41 -8.90 -52.45
CA GLU A 146 -2.05 -8.01 -53.42
C GLU A 146 -1.36 -8.06 -54.80
N ARG A 147 -0.02 -8.14 -54.83
CA ARG A 147 0.72 -8.33 -56.10
C ARG A 147 0.41 -9.67 -56.75
N LEU A 148 0.37 -10.74 -55.97
CA LEU A 148 0.05 -12.08 -56.48
C LEU A 148 -1.40 -12.17 -56.97
N GLU A 149 -2.34 -11.53 -56.29
CA GLU A 149 -3.74 -11.43 -56.72
C GLU A 149 -3.86 -10.72 -58.07
N ARG A 150 -3.12 -9.63 -58.28
CA ARG A 150 -3.08 -8.94 -59.60
C ARG A 150 -2.53 -9.85 -60.68
N LEU A 151 -1.41 -10.53 -60.43
CA LEU A 151 -0.81 -11.48 -61.39
C LEU A 151 -1.76 -12.64 -61.72
N LEU A 152 -2.48 -13.17 -60.72
CA LEU A 152 -3.47 -14.22 -60.93
C LEU A 152 -4.65 -13.71 -61.76
N LYS A 153 -5.13 -12.50 -61.49
CA LYS A 153 -6.20 -11.86 -62.26
C LYS A 153 -5.79 -11.63 -63.71
N ASP A 154 -4.61 -11.08 -63.94
CA ASP A 154 -4.06 -10.86 -65.28
C ASP A 154 -3.90 -12.19 -66.04
N ARG A 155 -3.39 -13.22 -65.36
CA ARG A 155 -3.27 -14.57 -65.95
C ARG A 155 -4.64 -15.19 -66.27
N SER A 156 -5.64 -14.99 -65.41
CA SER A 156 -7.00 -15.48 -65.66
C SER A 156 -7.66 -14.79 -66.87
N ASN A 157 -7.45 -13.48 -67.02
CA ASN A 157 -7.96 -12.71 -68.16
C ASN A 157 -7.26 -13.13 -69.45
N ASN A 158 -5.94 -13.27 -69.44
CA ASN A 158 -5.17 -13.71 -70.61
C ASN A 158 -5.52 -15.13 -71.07
N HIS A 159 -5.87 -16.04 -70.13
CA HIS A 159 -6.36 -17.37 -70.49
C HIS A 159 -7.77 -17.37 -71.09
N LEU A 160 -8.63 -16.42 -70.70
CA LEU A 160 -9.96 -16.23 -71.27
C LEU A 160 -9.91 -15.63 -72.68
N GLU A 161 -8.92 -14.77 -72.99
CA GLU A 161 -8.76 -14.21 -74.34
C GLU A 161 -8.16 -15.20 -75.36
N GLN A 162 -7.55 -16.29 -74.91
CA GLN A 162 -6.93 -17.31 -75.77
C GLN A 162 -7.83 -18.55 -76.01
N ALA A 163 -8.99 -18.64 -75.36
CA ALA A 163 -9.95 -19.75 -75.48
C ALA A 163 -11.15 -19.34 -76.33
#